data_AF-A0A6V7PIQ8-F1
#
_entry.id   AF-A0A6V7PIQ8-F1
#
_cell.length_a   1.000
_cell.length_b   1.000
_cell.length_c   1.000
_cell.angle_alpha   90.00
_cell.angle_beta   90.00
_cell.angle_gamma   90.00
#
_symmetry.space_group_name_H-M   'P 1'
#
loop_
_entity.id
_entity.type
_entity.pdbx_description
1 polymer ?
#
loop_
_entity_poly.entity_id
_entity_poly.type
_entity_poly.pdbx_seq_one_letter_code
_entity_poly.pdbx_strand_id
1 'polypeptide(L)'
;MATTGASDGASAAKKNEGLVTLMSGDGESFEVEAAAVAALSVTIRHAIEEGFGDRPIPLPIVGARALALAVEYCRKHHSLGGGAGEDSAAYDDELKAFDHNLAKVDRDTLFDLIEAANYLEIEGLLNLMCRTVAEMMKGKSVEELRRTFDVSNDYTPEEEEEVRREVSWALD
;
A
#
# COMPACT_ATOMS: atom_id res chain seq x y z
N MET A 1 -29.88 16.63 52.63
CA MET A 1 -28.49 16.20 52.87
C MET A 1 -28.35 14.84 52.22
N ALA A 2 -27.87 14.78 50.98
CA ALA A 2 -26.45 14.58 50.63
C ALA A 2 -25.95 13.22 51.16
N THR A 3 -25.42 12.27 50.38
CA THR A 3 -24.93 12.22 49.00
C THR A 3 -24.49 10.75 48.72
N THR A 4 -24.42 10.38 47.43
CA THR A 4 -23.39 9.51 46.78
C THR A 4 -23.25 8.04 47.22
N GLY A 5 -23.03 7.07 46.32
CA GLY A 5 -22.77 7.12 44.89
C GLY A 5 -22.53 5.69 44.38
N ALA A 6 -23.05 5.43 43.18
CA ALA A 6 -22.61 4.33 42.35
C ALA A 6 -21.22 4.64 41.77
N SER A 7 -20.38 3.64 41.59
CA SER A 7 -19.42 3.65 40.49
C SER A 7 -19.12 2.22 40.10
N ASP A 8 -19.66 1.87 38.94
CA ASP A 8 -19.35 0.71 38.14
C ASP A 8 -17.83 0.56 37.95
N GLY A 9 -17.32 -0.64 38.21
CA GLY A 9 -16.00 -1.07 37.78
C GLY A 9 -15.99 -1.34 36.29
N ALA A 10 -15.96 -0.29 35.47
CA ALA A 10 -15.54 -0.39 34.09
C ALA A 10 -14.01 -0.43 34.07
N SER A 11 -13.46 -1.63 33.81
CA SER A 11 -12.04 -1.85 33.56
C SER A 11 -11.62 -1.03 32.33
N ALA A 12 -10.98 0.11 32.55
CA ALA A 12 -10.31 0.86 31.51
C ALA A 12 -9.16 0.00 30.96
N ALA A 13 -9.32 -0.46 29.72
CA ALA A 13 -8.23 -1.02 28.94
C ALA A 13 -7.10 0.01 28.87
N LYS A 14 -5.88 -0.40 29.22
CA LYS A 14 -4.68 0.43 29.07
C LYS A 14 -4.59 0.92 27.62
N LYS A 15 -4.70 2.24 27.43
CA LYS A 15 -4.39 2.91 26.16
C LYS A 15 -2.92 2.58 25.83
N ASN A 16 -2.68 1.86 24.74
CA ASN A 16 -1.34 1.55 24.30
C ASN A 16 -0.81 2.80 23.58
N GLU A 17 0.07 3.58 24.22
CA GLU A 17 0.52 4.93 23.79
C GLU A 17 1.32 4.97 22.45
N GLY A 18 1.29 3.90 21.66
CA GLY A 18 1.95 3.81 20.36
C GLY A 18 1.15 3.06 19.30
N LEU A 19 -0.12 2.74 19.55
CA LEU A 19 -1.00 2.08 18.58
C LEU A 19 -2.05 3.06 18.03
N VAL A 20 -2.39 2.88 16.76
CA VAL A 20 -3.48 3.56 16.08
C VAL A 20 -4.41 2.52 15.44
N THR A 21 -5.70 2.83 15.37
CA THR A 21 -6.67 1.98 14.68
C THR A 21 -6.94 2.55 13.29
N LEU A 22 -6.68 1.78 12.25
CA LEU A 22 -7.05 2.09 10.86
C LEU A 22 -8.30 1.28 10.50
N MET A 23 -9.27 1.88 9.82
CA MET A 23 -10.49 1.21 9.39
C MET A 23 -10.58 1.23 7.87
N SER A 24 -10.59 0.06 7.23
CA SER A 24 -10.71 -0.07 5.79
C SER A 24 -12.12 0.29 5.29
N GLY A 25 -12.26 0.52 3.98
CA GLY A 25 -13.52 0.86 3.34
C GLY A 25 -14.59 -0.24 3.39
N ASP A 26 -14.17 -1.50 3.56
CA ASP A 26 -15.04 -2.67 3.80
C ASP A 26 -15.34 -2.90 5.30
N GLY A 27 -14.88 -2.02 6.18
CA GLY A 27 -15.27 -1.98 7.60
C GLY A 27 -14.40 -2.82 8.54
N GLU A 28 -13.31 -3.40 8.05
CA GLU A 28 -12.35 -4.08 8.92
C GLU A 28 -11.45 -3.06 9.65
N SER A 29 -11.02 -3.42 10.86
CA SER A 29 -10.18 -2.55 11.71
C SER A 29 -8.83 -3.19 11.98
N PHE A 30 -7.78 -2.41 11.85
CA PHE A 30 -6.38 -2.80 12.00
C PHE A 30 -5.76 -1.99 13.12
N GLU A 31 -5.38 -2.65 14.21
CA GLU A 31 -4.58 -2.02 15.27
C GLU A 31 -3.10 -2.16 14.91
N VAL A 32 -2.43 -1.03 14.69
CA VAL A 32 -1.07 -0.97 14.13
C VAL A 32 -0.20 0.00 14.90
N GLU A 33 1.12 -0.20 14.85
CA GLU A 33 2.08 0.71 15.46
C GLU A 33 2.10 2.05 14.73
N ALA A 34 1.73 3.11 15.44
CA ALA A 34 1.64 4.47 14.91
C ALA A 34 2.98 4.92 14.31
N ALA A 35 4.10 4.60 14.96
CA ALA A 35 5.43 4.94 14.46
C ALA A 35 5.73 4.29 13.10
N ALA A 36 5.37 3.02 12.91
CA ALA A 36 5.64 2.28 11.68
C ALA A 36 4.84 2.84 10.49
N VAL A 37 3.54 3.10 10.70
CA VAL A 37 2.69 3.61 9.61
C VAL A 37 2.91 5.11 9.36
N ALA A 38 3.12 5.92 10.39
CA ALA A 38 3.33 7.37 10.23
C ALA A 38 4.72 7.72 9.65
N ALA A 39 5.71 6.84 9.83
CA ALA A 39 7.03 7.02 9.22
C ALA A 39 6.98 6.97 7.68
N LEU A 40 6.00 6.25 7.11
CA LEU A 40 5.97 5.94 5.68
C LEU A 40 4.71 6.46 4.97
N SER A 41 3.58 6.56 5.67
CA SER A 41 2.35 7.17 5.14
C SER A 41 2.24 8.63 5.58
N VAL A 42 2.25 9.54 4.59
CA VAL A 42 2.03 10.98 4.83
C VAL A 42 0.62 11.23 5.36
N THR A 43 -0.37 10.59 4.75
CA THR A 43 -1.79 10.75 5.10
C THR A 43 -2.07 10.32 6.55
N ILE A 44 -1.57 9.15 6.97
CA ILE A 44 -1.77 8.67 8.35
C ILE A 44 -1.02 9.54 9.35
N ARG A 45 0.20 9.99 9.02
CA ARG A 45 0.97 10.90 9.87
C ARG A 45 0.20 12.20 10.14
N HIS A 46 -0.31 12.86 9.10
CA HIS A 46 -1.11 14.08 9.25
C HIS A 46 -2.36 13.82 10.10
N ALA A 47 -3.07 12.70 9.87
CA ALA A 47 -4.23 12.35 10.68
C ALA A 47 -3.88 12.20 12.18
N ILE A 48 -2.74 11.59 12.50
CA ILE A 48 -2.27 11.47 13.89
C ILE A 48 -1.90 12.84 14.47
N GLU A 49 -1.18 13.67 13.72
CA GLU A 49 -0.75 15.02 14.14
C GLU A 49 -1.95 15.96 14.38
N GLU A 50 -3.03 15.81 13.62
CA GLU A 50 -4.29 16.53 13.81
C GLU A 50 -5.15 15.99 14.97
N GLY A 51 -4.67 14.97 15.69
CA GLY A 51 -5.34 14.43 16.87
C GLY A 51 -6.37 13.34 16.58
N PHE A 52 -6.38 12.76 15.37
CA PHE A 52 -7.25 11.62 15.05
C PHE A 52 -6.67 10.27 15.50
N GLY A 53 -5.47 10.22 16.08
CA GLY A 53 -4.84 8.96 16.55
C GLY A 53 -5.59 8.25 17.69
N ASP A 54 -6.42 8.98 18.43
CA ASP A 54 -7.20 8.46 19.57
C ASP A 54 -8.50 7.74 19.16
N ARG A 55 -8.84 7.74 17.87
CA ARG A 55 -10.06 7.17 17.30
C ARG A 55 -9.72 6.38 16.03
N PRO A 56 -10.61 5.49 15.57
CA PRO A 56 -10.40 4.83 14.29
C PRO A 56 -10.27 5.84 13.15
N ILE A 57 -9.20 5.74 12.38
CA ILE A 57 -8.93 6.53 11.17
C ILE A 57 -9.61 5.82 10.00
N PRO A 58 -10.68 6.40 9.41
CA PRO A 58 -11.38 5.78 8.29
C PRO A 58 -10.60 5.94 6.98
N LEU A 59 -10.45 4.85 6.24
CA LEU A 59 -9.80 4.77 4.93
C LEU A 59 -10.82 4.23 3.91
N PRO A 60 -11.82 5.05 3.52
CA PRO A 60 -13.02 4.57 2.83
C PRO A 60 -12.77 4.00 1.44
N ILE A 61 -11.62 4.30 0.83
CA ILE A 61 -11.26 3.83 -0.50
C ILE A 61 -10.29 2.65 -0.50
N VAL A 62 -9.79 2.25 0.67
CA VAL A 62 -8.79 1.18 0.80
C VAL A 62 -9.49 -0.08 1.33
N GLY A 63 -9.53 -1.15 0.55
CA GLY A 63 -10.02 -2.45 1.01
C GLY A 63 -9.10 -3.11 2.04
N ALA A 64 -9.64 -4.00 2.88
CA ALA A 64 -8.91 -4.66 3.96
C ALA A 64 -7.65 -5.40 3.47
N ARG A 65 -7.75 -6.10 2.33
CA ARG A 65 -6.62 -6.84 1.74
C ARG A 65 -5.46 -5.93 1.38
N ALA A 66 -5.73 -4.81 0.69
CA ALA A 66 -4.70 -3.85 0.32
C ALA A 66 -4.13 -3.12 1.55
N LEU A 67 -4.99 -2.79 2.52
CA LEU A 67 -4.56 -2.17 3.77
C LEU A 67 -3.63 -3.09 4.57
N ALA A 68 -3.93 -4.38 4.66
CA ALA A 68 -3.09 -5.37 5.35
C ALA A 68 -1.67 -5.43 4.76
N LEU A 69 -1.57 -5.47 3.43
CA LEU A 69 -0.28 -5.48 2.72
C LEU A 69 0.48 -4.16 2.88
N ALA A 70 -0.21 -3.02 2.81
CA ALA A 70 0.39 -1.71 3.04
C ALA A 70 0.94 -1.57 4.47
N VAL A 71 0.18 -2.04 5.47
CA VAL A 71 0.62 -2.08 6.87
C VAL A 71 1.83 -3.01 7.05
N GLU A 72 1.81 -4.19 6.42
CA GLU A 72 2.94 -5.12 6.46
C GLU A 72 4.21 -4.50 5.87
N TYR A 73 4.08 -3.85 4.71
CA TYR A 73 5.15 -3.08 4.08
C TYR A 73 5.68 -2.01 5.05
N CYS A 74 4.79 -1.20 5.64
CA CYS A 74 5.20 -0.15 6.56
C CYS A 74 5.97 -0.70 7.77
N ARG A 75 5.50 -1.78 8.37
CA ARG A 75 6.18 -2.44 9.49
C ARG A 75 7.57 -2.93 9.10
N LYS A 76 7.69 -3.63 7.97
CA LYS A 76 8.96 -4.23 7.52
C LYS A 76 9.99 -3.15 7.19
N HIS A 77 9.58 -2.11 6.45
CA HIS A 77 10.45 -1.00 6.05
C HIS A 77 10.81 -0.08 7.23
N HIS A 78 9.92 0.09 8.21
CA HIS A 78 10.23 0.83 9.44
C HIS A 78 11.24 0.08 10.33
N SER A 79 11.04 -1.23 10.54
CA SER A 79 11.94 -2.04 11.39
C SER A 79 13.34 -2.19 10.81
N LEU A 80 13.47 -2.33 9.48
CA LEU A 80 14.76 -2.54 8.82
C LEU A 80 15.45 -1.23 8.39
N GLY A 81 14.69 -0.15 8.16
CA GLY A 81 15.23 1.17 7.78
C GLY A 81 15.90 1.95 8.93
N GLY A 82 15.57 1.63 10.18
CA GLY A 82 16.16 2.26 11.37
C GLY A 82 17.49 1.66 11.84
N GLY A 83 17.91 0.51 11.28
CA GLY A 83 19.07 -0.27 11.70
C GLY A 83 20.32 -0.06 10.85
N ALA A 84 20.71 1.18 10.56
CA ALA A 84 21.97 1.45 9.84
C ALA A 84 23.19 1.28 10.76
N GLY A 85 23.48 0.03 11.15
CA GLY A 85 24.77 -0.43 11.67
C GLY A 85 25.54 -1.23 10.60
N GLU A 86 26.75 -1.70 10.93
CA GLU A 86 27.77 -2.30 10.04
C GLU A 86 27.29 -3.45 9.09
N ASP A 87 26.07 -3.97 9.24
CA ASP A 87 25.46 -5.04 8.42
C ASP A 87 24.49 -4.54 7.32
N SER A 88 24.53 -3.26 6.96
CA SER A 88 23.64 -2.58 5.98
C SER A 88 23.35 -3.38 4.68
N ALA A 89 24.32 -4.12 4.15
CA ALA A 89 24.14 -4.91 2.93
C ALA A 89 23.19 -6.11 3.11
N ALA A 90 23.22 -6.79 4.27
CA ALA A 90 22.34 -7.93 4.55
C ALA A 90 20.90 -7.48 4.80
N TYR A 91 20.72 -6.31 5.43
CA TYR A 91 19.42 -5.67 5.63
C TYR A 91 18.77 -5.26 4.29
N ASP A 92 19.57 -4.72 3.36
CA ASP A 92 19.12 -4.33 2.03
C ASP A 92 18.69 -5.55 1.19
N ASP A 93 19.42 -6.67 1.29
CA ASP A 93 19.05 -7.92 0.61
C ASP A 93 17.75 -8.55 1.17
N GLU A 94 17.55 -8.52 2.49
CA GLU A 94 16.31 -8.98 3.10
C GLU A 94 15.10 -8.12 2.69
N LEU A 95 15.29 -6.80 2.63
CA LEU A 95 14.25 -5.86 2.21
C LEU A 95 13.88 -6.07 0.75
N LYS A 96 14.86 -6.25 -0.14
CA LYS A 96 14.63 -6.58 -1.56
C LYS A 96 13.92 -7.92 -1.73
N ALA A 97 14.28 -8.92 -0.93
CA ALA A 97 13.62 -10.23 -0.97
C ALA A 97 12.16 -10.15 -0.51
N PHE A 98 11.89 -9.35 0.53
CA PHE A 98 10.54 -9.05 0.98
C PHE A 98 9.75 -8.31 -0.11
N ASP A 99 10.28 -7.23 -0.66
CA ASP A 99 9.66 -6.42 -1.72
C ASP A 99 9.33 -7.27 -2.95
N HIS A 100 10.27 -8.13 -3.37
CA HIS A 100 10.05 -9.06 -4.46
C HIS A 100 8.95 -10.09 -4.18
N ASN A 101 8.76 -10.50 -2.93
CA ASN A 101 7.67 -11.40 -2.55
C ASN A 101 6.33 -10.67 -2.41
N LEU A 102 6.33 -9.46 -1.88
CA LEU A 102 5.15 -8.60 -1.79
C LEU A 102 4.60 -8.26 -3.18
N ALA A 103 5.48 -8.10 -4.17
CA ALA A 103 5.10 -7.87 -5.56
C ALA A 103 4.46 -9.10 -6.26
N LYS A 104 4.51 -10.30 -5.67
CA LYS A 104 3.91 -11.53 -6.24
C LYS A 104 2.45 -11.71 -5.85
N VAL A 105 1.67 -10.64 -5.96
CA VAL A 105 0.23 -10.68 -5.75
C VAL A 105 -0.49 -10.84 -7.09
N ASP A 106 -1.76 -11.25 -7.06
CA ASP A 106 -2.58 -11.26 -8.27
C ASP A 106 -2.82 -9.84 -8.81
N ARG A 107 -3.21 -9.75 -10.09
CA ARG A 107 -3.41 -8.49 -10.79
C ARG A 107 -4.37 -7.55 -10.05
N ASP A 108 -5.48 -8.08 -9.55
CA ASP A 108 -6.51 -7.25 -8.91
C ASP A 108 -5.96 -6.70 -7.59
N THR A 109 -5.27 -7.52 -6.79
CA THR A 109 -4.54 -7.04 -5.60
C THR A 109 -3.49 -6.00 -5.94
N LEU A 110 -2.75 -6.18 -7.05
CA LEU A 110 -1.69 -5.25 -7.45
C LEU A 110 -2.27 -3.85 -7.70
N PHE A 111 -3.40 -3.76 -8.42
CA PHE A 111 -4.07 -2.49 -8.66
C PHE A 111 -4.68 -1.91 -7.39
N ASP A 112 -5.36 -2.72 -6.57
CA ASP A 112 -5.88 -2.29 -5.26
C ASP A 112 -4.76 -1.70 -4.39
N LEU A 113 -3.56 -2.32 -4.43
CA LEU A 113 -2.40 -1.89 -3.65
C LEU A 113 -1.74 -0.62 -4.20
N ILE A 114 -1.76 -0.41 -5.53
CA ILE A 114 -1.33 0.85 -6.16
C ILE A 114 -2.25 1.99 -5.73
N GLU A 115 -3.58 1.79 -5.79
CA GLU A 115 -4.56 2.79 -5.36
C GLU A 115 -4.41 3.10 -3.87
N ALA A 116 -4.25 2.07 -3.04
CA ALA A 116 -4.01 2.23 -1.61
C ALA A 116 -2.72 2.99 -1.31
N ALA A 117 -1.61 2.64 -1.97
CA ALA A 117 -0.32 3.30 -1.78
C ALA A 117 -0.35 4.77 -2.21
N ASN A 118 -1.04 5.07 -3.30
CA ASN A 118 -1.25 6.44 -3.76
C ASN A 118 -2.12 7.24 -2.76
N TYR A 119 -3.21 6.65 -2.26
CA TYR A 119 -4.09 7.30 -1.29
C TYR A 119 -3.42 7.56 0.05
N LEU A 120 -2.65 6.59 0.54
CA LEU A 120 -1.93 6.68 1.81
C LEU A 120 -0.61 7.45 1.67
N GLU A 121 -0.26 7.89 0.46
CA GLU A 121 0.97 8.59 0.12
C GLU A 121 2.22 7.83 0.62
N ILE A 122 2.27 6.51 0.34
CA ILE A 122 3.41 5.64 0.64
C ILE A 122 4.27 5.50 -0.62
N GLU A 123 5.18 6.46 -0.83
CA GLU A 123 5.96 6.58 -2.07
C GLU A 123 6.76 5.31 -2.40
N GLY A 124 7.40 4.69 -1.40
CA GLY A 124 8.19 3.46 -1.61
C GLY A 124 7.36 2.29 -2.13
N LEU A 125 6.16 2.10 -1.57
CA LEU A 125 5.23 1.05 -1.98
C LEU A 125 4.68 1.32 -3.37
N LEU A 126 4.29 2.58 -3.66
CA LEU A 126 3.82 2.99 -4.98
C LEU A 126 4.89 2.72 -6.05
N ASN A 127 6.14 3.13 -5.80
CA ASN A 127 7.25 2.90 -6.71
C ASN A 127 7.57 1.41 -6.90
N LEU A 128 7.44 0.60 -5.85
CA LEU A 128 7.60 -0.86 -5.96
C LEU A 128 6.54 -1.45 -6.90
N MET A 129 5.27 -1.16 -6.67
CA MET A 129 4.18 -1.71 -7.48
C MET A 129 4.22 -1.21 -8.94
N CYS A 130 4.53 0.07 -9.17
CA CYS A 130 4.70 0.63 -10.51
C CYS A 130 5.86 -0.05 -11.27
N ARG A 131 6.97 -0.36 -10.59
CA ARG A 131 8.07 -1.13 -11.20
C ARG A 131 7.64 -2.54 -11.58
N THR A 132 6.87 -3.21 -10.72
CA THR A 132 6.32 -4.54 -11.02
C THR A 132 5.43 -4.52 -12.27
N VAL A 133 4.55 -3.52 -12.39
CA VAL A 133 3.73 -3.34 -13.60
C VAL A 133 4.60 -3.08 -14.83
N ALA A 134 5.62 -2.22 -14.72
CA ALA A 134 6.55 -1.96 -15.83
C ALA A 134 7.31 -3.22 -16.29
N GLU A 135 7.78 -4.06 -15.36
CA GLU A 135 8.42 -5.34 -15.69
C GLU A 135 7.43 -6.34 -16.30
N MET A 136 6.15 -6.32 -15.89
CA MET A 136 5.11 -7.10 -16.56
C MET A 136 4.82 -6.64 -17.98
N MET A 137 5.12 -5.38 -18.32
CA MET A 137 4.93 -4.83 -19.66
C MET A 137 6.13 -5.09 -20.58
N LYS A 138 7.32 -5.20 -19.99
CA LYS A 138 8.59 -5.32 -20.71
C LYS A 138 8.64 -6.61 -21.54
N GLY A 139 8.95 -6.46 -22.83
CA GLY A 139 9.16 -7.58 -23.75
C GLY A 139 7.89 -8.35 -24.16
N LYS A 140 6.70 -7.88 -23.77
CA LYS A 140 5.42 -8.44 -24.24
C LYS A 140 4.94 -7.72 -25.49
N SER A 141 4.28 -8.47 -26.38
CA SER A 141 3.61 -7.87 -27.54
C SER A 141 2.37 -7.06 -27.13
N VAL A 142 1.91 -6.16 -27.98
CA VAL A 142 0.69 -5.36 -27.74
C VAL A 142 -0.52 -6.27 -27.48
N GLU A 143 -0.61 -7.39 -28.18
CA GLU A 143 -1.67 -8.38 -28.02
C GLU A 143 -1.58 -9.12 -26.68
N GLU A 144 -0.36 -9.43 -26.21
CA GLU A 144 -0.13 -10.04 -24.90
C GLU A 144 -0.41 -9.07 -23.76
N LEU A 145 -0.09 -7.79 -23.93
CA LEU A 145 -0.43 -6.73 -22.99
C LEU A 145 -1.94 -6.56 -22.90
N ARG A 146 -2.64 -6.49 -24.03
CA ARG A 146 -4.11 -6.45 -24.08
C ARG A 146 -4.74 -7.60 -23.32
N ARG A 147 -4.22 -8.83 -23.48
CA ARG A 147 -4.69 -9.99 -22.71
C ARG A 147 -4.34 -9.91 -21.22
N THR A 148 -3.12 -9.47 -20.90
CA THR A 148 -2.65 -9.38 -19.50
C THR A 148 -3.46 -8.36 -18.71
N PHE A 149 -3.75 -7.21 -19.32
CA PHE A 149 -4.46 -6.10 -18.70
C PHE A 149 -5.96 -6.07 -19.01
N ASP A 150 -6.47 -7.11 -19.67
CA ASP A 150 -7.88 -7.26 -20.08
C ASP A 150 -8.43 -6.02 -20.83
N VAL A 151 -7.61 -5.50 -21.75
CA VAL A 151 -7.92 -4.34 -22.60
C VAL A 151 -8.43 -4.83 -23.95
N SER A 152 -9.65 -4.43 -24.32
CA SER A 152 -10.21 -4.69 -25.65
C SER A 152 -9.48 -3.86 -26.71
N ASN A 153 -9.27 -4.45 -27.90
CA ASN A 153 -8.83 -3.66 -29.06
C ASN A 153 -10.00 -2.81 -29.55
N ASP A 154 -9.86 -1.50 -29.45
CA ASP A 154 -10.82 -0.49 -29.93
C ASP A 154 -10.42 0.11 -31.28
N TYR A 155 -9.24 -0.25 -31.81
CA TYR A 155 -8.79 0.15 -33.14
C TYR A 155 -9.45 -0.65 -34.25
N THR A 156 -9.77 0.03 -35.35
CA THR A 156 -10.03 -0.63 -36.64
C THR A 156 -8.73 -1.25 -37.21
N PRO A 157 -8.82 -2.25 -38.10
CA PRO A 157 -7.64 -2.83 -38.74
C PRO A 157 -6.75 -1.79 -39.44
N GLU A 158 -7.37 -0.78 -40.07
CA GLU A 158 -6.69 0.30 -40.76
C GLU A 158 -5.92 1.21 -39.79
N GLU A 159 -6.52 1.59 -38.66
CA GLU A 159 -5.86 2.40 -37.64
C GLU A 159 -4.72 1.63 -36.94
N GLU A 160 -4.89 0.33 -36.72
CA GLU A 160 -3.83 -0.50 -36.13
C GLU A 160 -2.62 -0.62 -37.06
N GLU A 161 -2.84 -0.72 -38.38
CA GLU A 161 -1.75 -0.75 -39.36
C GLU A 161 -1.03 0.61 -39.46
N GLU A 162 -1.76 1.72 -39.35
CA GLU A 162 -1.18 3.07 -39.31
C GLU A 162 -0.31 3.26 -38.06
N VAL A 163 -0.83 2.92 -36.87
CA VAL A 163 -0.07 2.99 -35.61
C VAL A 163 1.14 2.06 -35.66
N ARG A 164 1.01 0.84 -36.21
CA ARG A 164 2.15 -0.09 -36.35
C ARG A 164 3.22 0.43 -37.31
N ARG A 165 2.85 1.17 -38.35
CA ARG A 165 3.79 1.87 -39.24
C ARG A 165 4.46 3.06 -38.57
N GLU A 166 3.73 3.83 -37.78
CA GLU A 166 4.30 4.99 -37.07
C GLU A 166 5.22 4.60 -35.93
N VAL A 167 4.94 3.48 -35.25
CA VAL A 167 5.70 3.01 -34.08
C VAL A 167 6.83 2.04 -34.48
N SER A 168 6.95 1.68 -35.76
CA SER A 168 7.94 0.71 -36.23
C SER A 168 9.38 1.07 -35.87
N TRP A 169 9.73 2.36 -35.83
CA TRP A 169 11.07 2.84 -35.43
C TRP A 169 11.45 2.50 -33.98
N ALA A 170 10.48 2.26 -33.11
CA ALA A 170 10.70 1.94 -31.70
C ALA A 170 10.65 0.42 -31.41
N LEU A 171 10.27 -0.38 -32.41
CA LEU A 171 10.08 -1.84 -32.31
C LEU A 171 11.17 -2.64 -33.05
N ASP A 172 12.06 -1.97 -33.80
CA ASP A 172 13.30 -2.51 -34.38
C ASP A 172 14.46 -2.51 -33.37
#